data_AF-A0A932WUS8-F1
#
_entry.id   AF-A0A932WUS8-F1
#
_cell.length_a   1.000
_cell.length_b   1.000
_cell.length_c   1.000
_cell.angle_alpha   90.00
_cell.angle_beta   90.00
_cell.angle_gamma   90.00
#
_symmetry.space_group_name_H-M   'P 1'
#
loop_
_entity.id
_entity.type
_entity.pdbx_description
1 polymer ?
#
loop_
_entity_poly.entity_id
_entity_poly.type
_entity_poly.pdbx_seq_one_letter_code
_entity_poly.pdbx_strand_id
1 'polypeptide(L)'
;MICSLRRAAVVFTGLVVAVGCIAALPESARADDDETGFKSLFNGKDLTGWDGNPKFWSVKDGAITGQTTDDNKTAGNTFLIWKDGTVDDFELRLSYKIVGGNSGIQYRSKDLGEWVVGGYQGDFEAGDTYSGILYEERGRGILALRGEKTEIGPDGKKRVVGSFGDTKDIQSGIRKEDWNDYVILAQGNQLTHIINGRVTAQVTDNQPNEPTIPANPAAETPADDRRRKNQPDKQAMSGILALQLHAGPAMTVQFKNVRIKRTKLTAGTKKIVMVAGSASHGRGDHEFNAGTLLLKKCLDKTPGIVTAQYGGGWPKDPSAFDNADAILFYMDGGAGHPVIQGDRLFQINKLAREGVGIACAHYAVEVPKERGGPEFLEWIGGYFEMHWSVNPHWTAKFDKLPEHPATRGVKPFEINDEWYYHMRF
;
A
#
# COMPACT_ATOMS: atom_id res chain seq x y z
N MET A 1 -31.15 -38.97 70.06
CA MET A 1 -30.10 -39.72 70.79
C MET A 1 -28.86 -39.86 69.92
N ILE A 2 -27.76 -39.27 70.40
CA ILE A 2 -26.37 -39.77 70.41
C ILE A 2 -25.69 -40.17 69.07
N CYS A 3 -24.63 -39.40 68.74
CA CYS A 3 -23.30 -39.74 68.19
C CYS A 3 -23.17 -40.71 66.99
N SER A 4 -22.27 -40.54 66.02
CA SER A 4 -20.86 -40.10 66.13
C SER A 4 -20.30 -39.74 64.74
N LEU A 5 -19.41 -38.74 64.71
CA LEU A 5 -18.50 -38.46 63.59
C LEU A 5 -17.31 -39.44 63.63
N ARG A 6 -16.89 -39.95 62.46
CA ARG A 6 -15.55 -40.53 62.25
C ARG A 6 -14.78 -39.66 61.26
N ARG A 7 -13.64 -39.14 61.73
CA ARG A 7 -12.61 -38.48 60.91
C ARG A 7 -11.75 -39.56 60.23
N ALA A 8 -11.44 -39.37 58.95
CA ALA A 8 -10.35 -40.06 58.27
C ALA A 8 -9.29 -39.03 57.89
N ALA A 9 -8.05 -39.29 58.28
CA ALA A 9 -6.88 -38.47 57.98
C ALA A 9 -6.40 -38.75 56.54
N VAL A 10 -6.06 -37.70 55.80
CA VAL A 10 -5.33 -37.81 54.53
C VAL A 10 -3.97 -37.15 54.74
N VAL A 11 -2.92 -37.94 54.45
CA VAL A 11 -1.51 -37.58 54.53
C VAL A 11 -1.18 -36.66 53.36
N PHE A 12 -0.64 -35.47 53.63
CA PHE A 12 -0.11 -34.55 52.62
C PHE A 12 1.39 -34.84 52.41
N THR A 13 1.74 -35.38 51.24
CA THR A 13 3.12 -35.44 50.77
C THR A 13 3.47 -34.09 50.12
N GLY A 14 4.40 -33.35 50.73
CA GLY A 14 4.82 -32.03 50.25
C GLY A 14 5.66 -32.14 48.96
N LEU A 15 5.18 -31.49 47.89
CA LEU A 15 5.98 -31.20 46.70
C LEU A 15 6.54 -29.78 46.85
N VAL A 16 7.86 -29.67 47.04
CA VAL A 16 8.58 -28.39 47.01
C VAL A 16 8.67 -27.95 45.55
N VAL A 17 7.88 -26.94 45.16
CA VAL A 17 8.04 -26.25 43.87
C VAL A 17 9.06 -25.13 44.06
N ALA A 18 10.23 -25.29 43.46
CA ALA A 18 11.23 -24.25 43.36
C ALA A 18 10.66 -23.10 42.49
N VAL A 19 10.47 -21.93 43.11
CA VAL A 19 10.11 -20.70 42.40
C VAL A 19 11.38 -20.19 41.73
N GLY A 20 11.56 -20.55 40.46
CA GLY A 20 12.55 -19.92 39.59
C GLY A 20 12.06 -18.51 39.24
N CYS A 21 12.83 -17.49 39.61
CA CYS A 21 12.67 -16.13 39.09
C CYS A 21 12.92 -16.15 37.58
N ILE A 22 11.84 -16.28 36.79
CA ILE A 22 11.87 -16.00 35.36
C ILE A 22 11.97 -14.47 35.24
N ALA A 23 13.16 -13.98 34.93
CA ALA A 23 13.33 -12.62 34.44
C ALA A 23 12.48 -12.48 33.18
N ALA A 24 11.40 -11.71 33.27
CA ALA A 24 10.61 -11.33 32.10
C ALA A 24 11.53 -10.56 31.16
N LEU A 25 11.90 -11.21 30.05
CA LEU A 25 12.48 -10.52 28.90
C LEU A 25 11.45 -9.47 28.46
N PRO A 26 11.86 -8.24 28.09
CA PRO A 26 10.92 -7.25 27.58
C PRO A 26 10.32 -7.82 26.30
N GLU A 27 9.05 -8.18 26.38
CA GLU A 27 8.24 -8.53 25.24
C GLU A 27 8.28 -7.32 24.31
N SER A 28 8.96 -7.47 23.18
CA SER A 28 9.06 -6.42 22.16
C SER A 28 7.63 -6.00 21.85
N ALA A 29 7.31 -4.74 22.17
CA ALA A 29 6.01 -4.15 21.95
C ALA A 29 5.67 -4.30 20.46
N ARG A 30 4.88 -5.32 20.14
CA ARG A 30 4.08 -5.33 18.94
C ARG A 30 3.17 -4.12 19.12
N ALA A 31 3.23 -3.15 18.21
CA ALA A 31 2.17 -2.15 18.15
C ALA A 31 0.90 -2.95 17.89
N ASP A 32 0.08 -3.14 18.92
CA ASP A 32 -1.17 -3.87 18.77
C ASP A 32 -1.99 -3.16 17.67
N ASP A 33 -2.61 -3.95 16.80
CA ASP A 33 -3.67 -3.49 15.88
C ASP A 33 -4.96 -3.18 16.71
N ASP A 34 -4.80 -2.51 17.87
CA ASP A 34 -5.83 -2.27 18.89
C ASP A 34 -6.86 -1.24 18.42
N GLU A 35 -6.46 -0.32 17.54
CA GLU A 35 -7.34 0.64 16.91
C GLU A 35 -7.96 0.07 15.63
N THR A 36 -9.29 -0.02 15.63
CA THR A 36 -10.08 -0.58 14.52
C THR A 36 -9.71 0.07 13.18
N GLY A 37 -9.27 -0.75 12.22
CA GLY A 37 -8.97 -0.34 10.86
C GLY A 37 -7.50 0.00 10.59
N PHE A 38 -6.63 0.05 11.60
CA PHE A 38 -5.19 0.13 11.38
C PHE A 38 -4.57 -1.25 11.12
N LYS A 39 -3.54 -1.25 10.27
CA LYS A 39 -2.68 -2.39 9.96
C LYS A 39 -1.23 -1.99 10.13
N SER A 40 -0.47 -2.79 10.86
CA SER A 40 0.98 -2.59 10.94
C SER A 40 1.68 -2.90 9.60
N LEU A 41 2.59 -2.02 9.19
CA LEU A 41 3.49 -2.19 8.04
C LEU A 41 4.89 -2.64 8.46
N PHE A 42 5.19 -2.67 9.75
CA PHE A 42 6.49 -3.07 10.28
C PHE A 42 6.33 -4.12 11.38
N ASN A 43 7.08 -5.21 11.26
CA ASN A 43 6.95 -6.37 12.13
C ASN A 43 7.71 -6.24 13.48
N GLY A 44 8.49 -5.17 13.66
CA GLY A 44 9.28 -4.93 14.88
C GLY A 44 10.57 -5.75 14.99
N LYS A 45 10.91 -6.59 14.01
CA LYS A 45 12.00 -7.58 14.10
C LYS A 45 13.02 -7.44 12.98
N ASP A 46 12.56 -7.31 11.74
CA ASP A 46 13.40 -7.26 10.56
C ASP A 46 12.75 -6.40 9.46
N LEU A 47 13.44 -6.28 8.33
CA LEU A 47 12.98 -5.48 7.19
C LEU A 47 12.15 -6.31 6.18
N THR A 48 11.52 -7.41 6.60
CA THR A 48 10.60 -8.16 5.72
C THR A 48 9.50 -7.23 5.21
N GLY A 49 9.27 -7.20 3.89
CA GLY A 49 8.34 -6.28 3.24
C GLY A 49 8.95 -4.92 2.88
N TRP A 50 10.23 -4.68 3.21
CA TRP A 50 10.95 -3.45 2.93
C TRP A 50 12.24 -3.74 2.14
N ASP A 51 12.62 -2.81 1.27
CA ASP A 51 13.85 -2.88 0.47
C ASP A 51 14.59 -1.55 0.54
N GLY A 52 15.86 -1.63 0.92
CA GLY A 52 16.73 -0.50 1.16
C GLY A 52 18.18 -0.96 1.14
N ASN A 53 19.11 -0.03 0.95
CA ASN A 53 20.53 -0.38 0.93
C ASN A 53 20.96 -0.97 2.30
N PRO A 54 21.38 -2.25 2.36
CA PRO A 54 21.71 -2.92 3.62
C PRO A 54 22.95 -2.34 4.30
N LYS A 55 23.74 -1.49 3.60
CA LYS A 55 24.84 -0.72 4.21
C LYS A 55 24.36 0.31 5.22
N PHE A 56 23.10 0.74 5.14
CA PHE A 56 22.58 1.87 5.91
C PHE A 56 21.35 1.52 6.74
N TRP A 57 20.57 0.53 6.30
CA TRP A 57 19.30 0.16 6.91
C TRP A 57 19.39 -1.14 7.70
N SER A 58 18.86 -1.12 8.92
CA SER A 58 18.79 -2.27 9.83
C SER A 58 17.59 -2.14 10.77
N VAL A 59 17.39 -3.12 11.65
CA VAL A 59 16.49 -2.99 12.80
C VAL A 59 17.32 -2.99 14.07
N LYS A 60 17.11 -1.99 14.94
CA LYS A 60 17.72 -1.89 16.27
C LYS A 60 16.65 -1.54 17.29
N ASP A 61 16.63 -2.27 18.41
CA ASP A 61 15.70 -2.04 19.52
C ASP A 61 14.22 -1.98 19.10
N GLY A 62 13.83 -2.85 18.17
CA GLY A 62 12.47 -2.91 17.65
C GLY A 62 12.07 -1.71 16.76
N ALA A 63 13.05 -0.96 16.24
CA ALA A 63 12.83 0.16 15.33
C ALA A 63 13.63 -0.01 14.03
N ILE A 64 13.01 0.34 12.89
CA ILE A 64 13.69 0.54 11.63
C ILE A 64 14.73 1.64 11.85
N THR A 65 16.00 1.38 11.55
CA THR A 65 17.10 2.30 11.79
C THR A 65 17.89 2.55 10.52
N GLY A 66 17.92 3.81 10.08
CA GLY A 66 18.80 4.31 9.02
C GLY A 66 19.98 5.06 9.65
N GLN A 67 21.21 4.76 9.24
CA GLN A 67 22.40 5.36 9.84
C GLN A 67 23.49 5.67 8.81
N THR A 68 24.05 6.86 8.90
CA THR A 68 25.33 7.24 8.28
C THR A 68 26.34 7.56 9.37
N THR A 69 27.62 7.34 9.06
CA THR A 69 28.75 7.70 9.92
C THR A 69 29.78 8.47 9.10
N ASP A 70 30.81 9.02 9.74
CA ASP A 70 31.87 9.69 8.99
C ASP A 70 32.62 8.76 8.03
N ASP A 71 32.72 7.47 8.39
CA ASP A 71 33.36 6.43 7.57
C ASP A 71 32.38 5.74 6.59
N ASN A 72 31.07 5.86 6.82
CA ASN A 72 30.02 5.25 6.00
C ASN A 72 28.97 6.31 5.61
N LYS A 73 29.34 7.16 4.65
CA LYS A 73 28.46 8.20 4.08
C LYS A 73 27.71 7.65 2.87
N THR A 74 26.48 8.11 2.68
CA THR A 74 25.76 7.91 1.43
C THR A 74 26.13 9.01 0.43
N ALA A 75 26.23 8.65 -0.85
CA ALA A 75 26.56 9.59 -1.94
C ALA A 75 25.38 10.49 -2.35
N GLY A 76 24.18 10.14 -1.91
CA GLY A 76 22.93 10.87 -2.12
C GLY A 76 21.85 10.33 -1.19
N ASN A 77 20.67 10.95 -1.19
CA ASN A 77 19.56 10.46 -0.38
C ASN A 77 19.24 9.01 -0.78
N THR A 78 19.13 8.13 0.22
CA THR A 78 18.76 6.72 0.03
C THR A 78 17.49 6.43 0.81
N PHE A 79 16.66 5.53 0.29
CA PHE A 79 15.33 5.31 0.84
C PHE A 79 15.12 3.82 1.17
N LEU A 80 14.41 3.57 2.26
CA LEU A 80 13.86 2.25 2.57
C LEU A 80 12.41 2.22 2.05
N ILE A 81 12.18 1.46 0.99
CA ILE A 81 10.92 1.41 0.25
C ILE A 81 10.09 0.24 0.77
N TRP A 82 8.83 0.48 1.11
CA TRP A 82 7.88 -0.59 1.41
C TRP A 82 7.45 -1.28 0.10
N LYS A 83 7.64 -2.61 0.01
CA LYS A 83 7.49 -3.40 -1.22
C LYS A 83 6.22 -4.23 -1.27
N ASP A 84 5.47 -4.32 -0.17
CA ASP A 84 4.26 -5.15 -0.14
C ASP A 84 3.05 -4.50 -0.82
N GLY A 85 3.11 -3.19 -1.13
CA GLY A 85 2.05 -2.50 -1.85
C GLY A 85 2.33 -1.04 -2.18
N THR A 86 1.30 -0.38 -2.71
CA THR A 86 1.25 1.08 -2.91
C THR A 86 0.20 1.69 -1.99
N VAL A 87 0.21 3.02 -1.85
CA VAL A 87 -0.72 3.77 -1.03
C VAL A 87 -1.53 4.81 -1.81
N ASP A 88 -2.81 4.98 -1.45
CA ASP A 88 -3.84 5.85 -2.04
C ASP A 88 -4.36 6.89 -1.02
N ASP A 89 -5.67 6.95 -0.71
CA ASP A 89 -6.19 7.74 0.42
C ASP A 89 -6.01 6.96 1.73
N PHE A 90 -5.31 7.56 2.69
CA PHE A 90 -4.93 6.89 3.92
C PHE A 90 -4.71 7.86 5.08
N GLU A 91 -4.71 7.26 6.26
CA GLU A 91 -4.12 7.77 7.48
C GLU A 91 -2.91 6.89 7.85
N LEU A 92 -1.71 7.47 7.82
CA LEU A 92 -0.46 6.82 8.23
C LEU A 92 -0.08 7.38 9.59
N ARG A 93 0.25 6.51 10.54
CA ARG A 93 0.82 6.88 11.83
C ARG A 93 2.13 6.15 12.03
N LEU A 94 3.12 6.86 12.56
CA LEU A 94 4.38 6.28 13.02
C LEU A 94 5.00 7.17 14.10
N SER A 95 5.96 6.63 14.83
CA SER A 95 6.83 7.41 15.69
C SER A 95 8.22 7.45 15.09
N TYR A 96 8.87 8.62 15.11
CA TYR A 96 10.25 8.80 14.64
C TYR A 96 11.14 9.37 15.73
N LYS A 97 12.44 9.10 15.63
CA LYS A 97 13.50 9.76 16.39
C LYS A 97 14.66 10.04 15.44
N ILE A 98 15.24 11.23 15.54
CA ILE A 98 16.36 11.65 14.68
C ILE A 98 17.46 12.29 15.51
N VAL A 99 18.71 11.94 15.19
CA VAL A 99 19.94 12.52 15.73
C VAL A 99 20.80 12.95 14.54
N GLY A 100 21.02 14.25 14.41
CA GLY A 100 21.68 14.84 13.24
C GLY A 100 20.87 14.75 11.94
N GLY A 101 21.21 15.60 10.98
CA GLY A 101 20.66 15.56 9.61
C GLY A 101 19.16 15.85 9.48
N ASN A 102 18.63 15.45 8.33
CA ASN A 102 17.23 15.57 7.91
C ASN A 102 16.75 14.18 7.45
N SER A 103 15.46 13.90 7.59
CA SER A 103 14.82 12.70 7.06
C SER A 103 13.37 13.05 6.68
N GLY A 104 12.66 12.08 6.14
CA GLY A 104 11.28 12.27 5.75
C GLY A 104 10.58 10.97 5.40
N ILE A 105 9.26 11.08 5.33
CA ILE A 105 8.35 10.00 4.97
C ILE A 105 7.82 10.31 3.59
N GLN A 106 8.21 9.50 2.62
CA GLN A 106 7.78 9.58 1.24
C GLN A 106 6.47 8.83 1.05
N TYR A 107 5.50 9.44 0.40
CA TYR A 107 4.19 8.83 0.17
C TYR A 107 3.59 9.24 -1.16
N ARG A 108 2.82 8.32 -1.76
CA ARG A 108 2.34 8.45 -3.14
C ARG A 108 3.47 8.80 -4.13
N SER A 109 4.68 8.34 -3.80
CA SER A 109 5.90 8.64 -4.54
C SER A 109 6.13 7.62 -5.65
N LYS A 110 7.13 7.88 -6.50
CA LYS A 110 7.63 6.94 -7.51
C LYS A 110 8.96 6.35 -7.07
N ASP A 111 9.12 5.05 -7.28
CA ASP A 111 10.40 4.36 -7.23
C ASP A 111 11.16 4.67 -8.54
N LEU A 112 12.35 5.26 -8.42
CA LEU A 112 13.21 5.62 -9.55
C LEU A 112 14.38 4.63 -9.72
N GLY A 113 14.37 3.51 -8.97
CA GLY A 113 15.44 2.53 -8.94
C GLY A 113 16.57 2.92 -8.00
N GLU A 114 17.42 1.94 -7.68
CA GLU A 114 18.61 2.11 -6.82
C GLU A 114 18.32 2.79 -5.47
N TRP A 115 17.15 2.50 -4.90
CA TRP A 115 16.66 3.11 -3.65
C TRP A 115 16.58 4.63 -3.72
N VAL A 116 16.28 5.19 -4.89
CA VAL A 116 15.98 6.60 -5.11
C VAL A 116 14.48 6.74 -5.37
N VAL A 117 13.84 7.72 -4.74
CA VAL A 117 12.41 8.00 -4.93
C VAL A 117 12.17 9.48 -5.23
N GLY A 118 10.98 9.80 -5.72
CA GLY A 118 10.52 11.19 -5.89
C GLY A 118 9.01 11.30 -5.70
N GLY A 119 8.55 12.39 -5.10
CA GLY A 119 7.14 12.58 -4.73
C GLY A 119 6.98 13.35 -3.42
N TYR A 120 5.78 13.29 -2.83
CA TYR A 120 5.47 14.01 -1.60
C TYR A 120 6.24 13.44 -0.41
N GLN A 121 6.79 14.34 0.40
CA GLN A 121 7.57 14.02 1.59
C GLN A 121 7.11 14.83 2.80
N GLY A 122 6.85 14.13 3.89
CA GLY A 122 6.72 14.71 5.23
C GLY A 122 8.08 14.77 5.90
N ASP A 123 8.67 15.96 5.96
CA ASP A 123 10.03 16.18 6.46
C ASP A 123 10.08 16.33 7.98
N PHE A 124 11.19 15.88 8.53
CA PHE A 124 11.64 16.17 9.89
C PHE A 124 13.16 16.16 9.98
N GLU A 125 13.71 16.91 10.93
CA GLU A 125 15.15 17.08 11.06
C GLU A 125 15.56 17.25 12.53
N ALA A 126 16.86 17.13 12.77
CA ALA A 126 17.45 17.50 14.05
C ALA A 126 17.49 19.03 14.27
N GLY A 127 17.44 19.82 13.18
CA GLY A 127 17.34 21.28 13.19
C GLY A 127 15.93 21.83 13.47
N ASP A 128 15.79 23.15 13.42
CA ASP A 128 14.55 23.88 13.78
C ASP A 128 13.76 24.42 12.57
N THR A 129 14.16 24.10 11.35
CA THR A 129 13.71 24.78 10.13
C THR A 129 12.63 23.99 9.40
N TYR A 130 12.87 22.71 9.16
CA TYR A 130 12.16 21.88 8.19
C TYR A 130 11.22 20.84 8.82
N SER A 131 11.28 20.62 10.14
CA SER A 131 10.36 19.68 10.77
C SER A 131 8.91 20.09 10.60
N GLY A 132 8.11 19.23 9.97
CA GLY A 132 6.69 19.43 9.73
C GLY A 132 6.33 20.15 8.43
N ILE A 133 7.29 20.41 7.53
CA ILE A 133 6.98 20.92 6.18
C ILE A 133 6.37 19.82 5.30
N LEU A 134 5.80 20.23 4.17
CA LEU A 134 5.52 19.34 3.05
C LEU A 134 6.46 19.68 1.89
N TYR A 135 7.32 18.73 1.53
CA TYR A 135 8.29 18.82 0.44
C TYR A 135 7.91 17.88 -0.71
N GLU A 136 8.40 18.17 -1.92
CA GLU A 136 8.29 17.28 -3.07
C GLU A 136 9.68 16.96 -3.62
N GLU A 137 10.16 15.76 -3.29
CA GLU A 137 11.46 15.25 -3.68
C GLU A 137 11.54 15.06 -5.18
N ARG A 138 12.61 15.60 -5.78
CA ARG A 138 12.83 15.60 -7.24
C ARG A 138 11.69 16.22 -8.04
N GLY A 139 10.91 17.09 -7.41
CA GLY A 139 9.79 17.78 -8.00
C GLY A 139 9.81 19.27 -7.68
N ARG A 140 8.67 19.79 -7.19
CA ARG A 140 8.44 21.23 -6.96
C ARG A 140 9.15 21.80 -5.73
N GLY A 141 9.77 20.98 -4.89
CA GLY A 141 10.41 21.42 -3.66
C GLY A 141 9.40 21.71 -2.54
N ILE A 142 9.57 22.79 -1.77
CA ILE A 142 8.71 23.07 -0.61
C ILE A 142 7.29 23.49 -1.06
N LEU A 143 6.31 22.63 -0.78
CA LEU A 143 4.89 22.86 -1.07
C LEU A 143 4.16 23.59 0.06
N ALA A 144 4.58 23.40 1.31
CA ALA A 144 4.13 24.17 2.47
C ALA A 144 5.24 24.23 3.53
N LEU A 145 5.54 25.41 4.04
CA LEU A 145 6.37 25.57 5.24
C LEU A 145 5.58 25.18 6.51
N ARG A 146 6.28 24.97 7.62
CA ARG A 146 5.65 24.64 8.89
C ARG A 146 4.73 25.78 9.32
N GLY A 147 3.49 25.43 9.62
CA GLY A 147 2.40 26.32 9.97
C GLY A 147 1.58 26.79 8.77
N GLU A 148 1.95 26.46 7.54
CA GLU A 148 1.22 26.92 6.35
C GLU A 148 0.08 25.96 5.95
N LYS A 149 -0.99 26.58 5.46
CA LYS A 149 -1.97 25.93 4.58
C LYS A 149 -1.81 26.52 3.18
N THR A 150 -1.51 25.68 2.20
CA THR A 150 -1.27 26.12 0.82
C THR A 150 -2.20 25.45 -0.18
N GLU A 151 -2.40 26.12 -1.30
CA GLU A 151 -3.08 25.60 -2.48
C GLU A 151 -2.15 25.71 -3.69
N ILE A 152 -1.99 24.62 -4.42
CA ILE A 152 -1.30 24.62 -5.71
C ILE A 152 -2.41 24.64 -6.77
N GLY A 153 -2.46 25.71 -7.56
CA GLY A 153 -3.48 25.81 -8.61
C GLY A 153 -3.22 24.85 -9.78
N PRO A 154 -4.19 24.70 -10.71
CA PRO A 154 -3.98 23.96 -11.96
C PRO A 154 -2.79 24.48 -12.79
N ASP A 155 -2.45 25.77 -12.61
CA ASP A 155 -1.29 26.44 -13.19
C ASP A 155 0.06 26.06 -12.54
N GLY A 156 0.05 25.17 -11.54
CA GLY A 156 1.22 24.80 -10.74
C GLY A 156 1.69 25.88 -9.77
N LYS A 157 0.98 27.00 -9.65
CA LYS A 157 1.37 28.09 -8.75
C LYS A 157 0.90 27.81 -7.33
N LYS A 158 1.86 27.82 -6.40
CA LYS A 158 1.62 27.75 -4.96
C LYS A 158 1.11 29.08 -4.40
N ARG A 159 0.08 29.02 -3.56
CA ARG A 159 -0.49 30.15 -2.82
C ARG A 159 -0.65 29.75 -1.35
N VAL A 160 -0.20 30.59 -0.43
CA VAL A 160 -0.52 30.40 1.01
C VAL A 160 -1.93 30.94 1.24
N VAL A 161 -2.84 30.08 1.69
CA VAL A 161 -4.27 30.38 1.84
C VAL A 161 -4.73 30.35 3.31
N GLY A 162 -3.83 30.01 4.23
CA GLY A 162 -4.09 30.03 5.66
C GLY A 162 -2.87 29.65 6.49
N SER A 163 -3.04 29.63 7.81
CA SER A 163 -2.00 29.24 8.75
C SER A 163 -2.58 28.46 9.94
N PHE A 164 -1.79 27.53 10.48
CA PHE A 164 -2.04 26.78 11.72
C PHE A 164 -1.28 27.37 12.93
N GLY A 165 -0.68 28.55 12.78
CA GLY A 165 0.04 29.26 13.82
C GLY A 165 1.50 29.54 13.46
N ASP A 166 2.20 30.17 14.40
CA ASP A 166 3.60 30.56 14.24
C ASP A 166 4.54 29.34 14.17
N THR A 167 5.56 29.44 13.31
CA THR A 167 6.52 28.35 13.08
C THR A 167 7.33 27.99 14.33
N LYS A 168 7.72 28.97 15.16
CA LYS A 168 8.50 28.72 16.38
C LYS A 168 7.61 28.08 17.44
N ASP A 169 6.37 28.51 17.54
CA ASP A 169 5.39 27.89 18.45
C ASP A 169 5.18 26.42 18.08
N ILE A 170 5.02 26.09 16.79
CA ILE A 170 4.89 24.70 16.36
C ILE A 170 6.18 23.91 16.63
N GLN A 171 7.36 24.47 16.32
CA GLN A 171 8.66 23.85 16.60
C GLN A 171 8.87 23.50 18.07
N SER A 172 8.37 24.35 18.99
CA SER A 172 8.52 24.12 20.43
C SER A 172 7.86 22.82 20.91
N GLY A 173 6.90 22.28 20.16
CA GLY A 173 6.26 21.00 20.43
C GLY A 173 6.96 19.78 19.83
N ILE A 174 8.02 19.97 19.04
CA ILE A 174 8.77 18.90 18.38
C ILE A 174 10.02 18.61 19.21
N ARG A 175 10.09 17.40 19.77
CA ARG A 175 11.14 16.99 20.69
C ARG A 175 12.44 16.75 19.95
N LYS A 176 13.55 17.22 20.51
CA LYS A 176 14.90 16.99 19.99
C LYS A 176 15.44 15.65 20.46
N GLU A 177 16.00 14.88 19.54
CA GLU A 177 16.67 13.60 19.81
C GLU A 177 15.83 12.60 20.62
N ASP A 178 14.52 12.73 20.55
CA ASP A 178 13.54 11.93 21.26
C ASP A 178 12.39 11.54 20.31
N TRP A 179 11.53 10.64 20.76
CA TRP A 179 10.41 10.14 20.00
C TRP A 179 9.35 11.22 19.79
N ASN A 180 8.97 11.39 18.53
CA ASN A 180 7.87 12.22 18.06
C ASN A 180 6.89 11.35 17.28
N ASP A 181 5.60 11.62 17.43
CA ASP A 181 4.55 10.97 16.63
C ASP A 181 4.27 11.80 15.38
N TYR A 182 4.22 11.14 14.23
CA TYR A 182 3.91 11.74 12.93
C TYR A 182 2.64 11.08 12.38
N VAL A 183 1.69 11.91 11.96
CA VAL A 183 0.51 11.49 11.20
C VAL A 183 0.51 12.16 9.83
N ILE A 184 0.29 11.36 8.79
CA ILE A 184 0.04 11.85 7.43
C ILE A 184 -1.38 11.45 7.06
N LEU A 185 -2.18 12.45 6.70
CA LEU A 185 -3.51 12.28 6.12
C LEU A 185 -3.44 12.65 4.65
N ALA A 186 -3.64 11.68 3.77
CA ALA A 186 -3.76 11.91 2.34
C ALA A 186 -5.19 11.57 1.92
N GLN A 187 -5.97 12.57 1.53
CA GLN A 187 -7.39 12.43 1.20
C GLN A 187 -7.69 13.18 -0.09
N GLY A 188 -7.94 12.44 -1.16
CA GLY A 188 -8.03 13.01 -2.49
C GLY A 188 -6.76 13.78 -2.81
N ASN A 189 -6.89 15.07 -3.10
CA ASN A 189 -5.77 15.96 -3.37
C ASN A 189 -5.37 16.85 -2.18
N GLN A 190 -5.89 16.57 -0.99
CA GLN A 190 -5.52 17.25 0.24
C GLN A 190 -4.54 16.39 1.05
N LEU A 191 -3.42 16.98 1.41
CA LEU A 191 -2.32 16.35 2.14
C LEU A 191 -2.11 17.12 3.45
N THR A 192 -2.17 16.46 4.59
CA THR A 192 -2.02 17.09 5.90
C THR A 192 -0.98 16.35 6.74
N HIS A 193 -0.06 17.11 7.34
CA HIS A 193 0.96 16.61 8.26
C HIS A 193 0.66 17.06 9.68
N ILE A 194 0.84 16.15 10.63
CA ILE A 194 0.60 16.39 12.06
C ILE A 194 1.77 15.80 12.83
N ILE A 195 2.39 16.59 13.70
CA ILE A 195 3.46 16.11 14.60
C ILE A 195 3.02 16.35 16.04
N ASN A 196 3.10 15.30 16.88
CA ASN A 196 2.70 15.33 18.30
C ASN A 196 1.29 15.93 18.51
N GLY A 197 0.35 15.58 17.63
CA GLY A 197 -1.04 16.05 17.67
C GLY A 197 -1.29 17.47 17.14
N ARG A 198 -0.25 18.19 16.70
CA ARG A 198 -0.37 19.54 16.12
C ARG A 198 -0.24 19.50 14.60
N VAL A 199 -1.21 20.08 13.89
CA VAL A 199 -1.14 20.23 12.43
C VAL A 199 0.05 21.14 12.08
N THR A 200 0.95 20.64 11.24
CA THR A 200 2.17 21.36 10.85
C THR A 200 2.14 21.84 9.41
N ALA A 201 1.42 21.18 8.51
CA ALA A 201 1.26 21.63 7.13
C ALA A 201 -0.02 21.06 6.52
N GLN A 202 -0.63 21.80 5.61
CA GLN A 202 -1.67 21.28 4.72
C GLN A 202 -1.47 21.82 3.31
N VAL A 203 -1.56 20.95 2.32
CA VAL A 203 -1.52 21.30 0.89
C VAL A 203 -2.77 20.77 0.21
N THR A 204 -3.47 21.62 -0.55
CA THR A 204 -4.43 21.18 -1.57
C THR A 204 -3.74 21.28 -2.93
N ASP A 205 -3.48 20.16 -3.59
CA ASP A 205 -2.80 20.14 -4.89
C ASP A 205 -3.81 19.99 -6.03
N ASN A 206 -4.10 21.08 -6.74
CA ASN A 206 -5.00 21.07 -7.90
C ASN A 206 -4.24 20.96 -9.23
N GLN A 207 -2.91 20.74 -9.21
CA GLN A 207 -2.13 20.65 -10.44
C GLN A 207 -2.35 19.28 -11.11
N PRO A 208 -3.00 19.22 -12.28
CA PRO A 208 -3.25 17.95 -12.94
C PRO A 208 -1.94 17.22 -13.25
N ASN A 209 -1.99 15.89 -13.23
CA ASN A 209 -0.95 15.05 -13.83
C ASN A 209 -1.09 15.15 -15.35
N GLU A 210 -0.61 16.23 -15.94
CA GLU A 210 -0.55 16.29 -17.40
C GLU A 210 0.46 15.25 -17.89
N PRO A 211 0.06 14.29 -18.76
CA PRO A 211 1.04 13.61 -19.56
C PRO A 211 1.70 14.71 -20.39
N THR A 212 2.96 15.04 -20.10
CA THR A 212 3.72 15.95 -20.95
C THR A 212 3.96 15.21 -22.27
N ILE A 213 2.95 15.25 -23.15
CA ILE A 213 3.10 14.90 -24.55
C ILE A 213 3.81 16.13 -25.14
N PRO A 214 5.07 15.99 -25.56
CA PRO A 214 5.78 17.08 -26.21
C PRO A 214 4.97 17.53 -27.42
N ALA A 215 4.92 18.83 -27.66
CA ALA A 215 4.26 19.40 -28.84
C ALA A 215 4.81 18.80 -30.15
N ASN A 216 6.02 18.22 -30.12
CA ASN A 216 6.57 17.40 -31.19
C ASN A 216 7.29 16.16 -30.62
N PRO A 217 6.67 14.97 -30.61
CA PRO A 217 7.27 13.72 -30.14
C PRO A 217 8.52 13.30 -30.90
N ALA A 218 8.69 13.76 -32.15
CA ALA A 218 9.86 13.45 -32.98
C ALA A 218 11.09 14.31 -32.64
N ALA A 219 10.93 15.36 -31.81
CA ALA A 219 12.02 16.23 -31.37
C ALA A 219 12.60 15.86 -29.99
N GLU A 220 12.03 14.86 -29.30
CA GLU A 220 12.55 14.43 -28.00
C GLU A 220 13.85 13.64 -28.14
N THR A 221 14.84 14.03 -27.35
CA THR A 221 16.04 13.21 -27.20
C THR A 221 15.79 12.08 -26.19
N PRO A 222 16.57 10.99 -26.23
CA PRO A 222 16.56 9.96 -25.20
C PRO A 222 16.86 10.49 -23.78
N ALA A 223 17.48 11.67 -23.65
CA ALA A 223 17.71 12.32 -22.37
C ALA A 223 16.45 13.04 -21.88
N ASP A 224 15.71 13.69 -22.76
CA ASP A 224 14.45 14.38 -22.43
C ASP A 224 13.36 13.37 -22.05
N ASP A 225 13.25 12.27 -22.79
CA ASP A 225 12.32 11.18 -22.46
C ASP A 225 12.63 10.56 -21.09
N ARG A 226 13.91 10.33 -20.78
CA ARG A 226 14.33 9.83 -19.46
C ARG A 226 14.01 10.83 -18.34
N ARG A 227 14.28 12.12 -18.55
CA ARG A 227 13.96 13.17 -17.55
C ARG A 227 12.46 13.25 -17.27
N ARG A 228 11.64 13.18 -18.32
CA ARG A 228 10.18 13.14 -18.19
C ARG A 228 9.70 11.91 -17.42
N LYS A 229 10.17 10.72 -17.82
CA LYS A 229 9.79 9.45 -17.18
C LYS A 229 10.14 9.40 -15.70
N ASN A 230 11.21 10.10 -15.31
CA ASN A 230 11.70 10.13 -13.93
C ASN A 230 11.12 11.28 -13.10
N GLN A 231 10.21 12.10 -13.65
CA GLN A 231 9.56 13.15 -12.87
C GLN A 231 8.44 12.53 -12.01
N PRO A 232 8.35 12.87 -10.72
CA PRO A 232 7.20 12.48 -9.91
C PRO A 232 5.91 13.01 -10.54
N ASP A 233 4.83 12.27 -10.32
CA ASP A 233 3.50 12.78 -10.65
C ASP A 233 3.25 14.05 -9.82
N LYS A 234 2.45 14.97 -10.37
CA LYS A 234 2.00 16.20 -9.68
C LYS A 234 0.97 15.85 -8.62
N GLN A 235 -0.32 16.08 -8.86
CA GLN A 235 -1.40 15.61 -7.99
C GLN A 235 -1.41 14.06 -7.96
N ALA A 236 -0.48 13.47 -7.22
CA ALA A 236 -0.34 12.03 -7.09
C ALA A 236 -1.47 11.51 -6.18
N MET A 237 -2.28 10.62 -6.73
CA MET A 237 -3.42 10.01 -6.03
C MET A 237 -3.07 8.64 -5.44
N SER A 238 -1.98 8.03 -5.92
CA SER A 238 -1.42 6.82 -5.36
C SER A 238 0.08 6.70 -5.68
N GLY A 239 0.80 5.82 -4.99
CA GLY A 239 2.22 5.55 -5.24
C GLY A 239 2.87 4.79 -4.09
N ILE A 240 4.20 4.71 -4.05
CA ILE A 240 4.91 3.96 -3.00
C ILE A 240 4.96 4.74 -1.67
N LEU A 241 5.25 4.01 -0.59
CA LEU A 241 5.65 4.54 0.71
C LEU A 241 7.15 4.25 0.92
N ALA A 242 7.92 5.23 1.40
CA ALA A 242 9.33 5.02 1.73
C ALA A 242 9.81 5.92 2.87
N LEU A 243 10.92 5.55 3.50
CA LEU A 243 11.56 6.28 4.58
C LEU A 243 12.93 6.77 4.12
N GLN A 244 13.25 8.05 4.33
CA GLN A 244 14.48 8.65 3.84
C GLN A 244 15.63 8.53 4.85
N LEU A 245 16.83 8.26 4.35
CA LEU A 245 18.10 8.58 5.00
C LEU A 245 18.84 9.59 4.13
N HIS A 246 19.03 10.80 4.65
CA HIS A 246 19.56 11.92 3.89
C HIS A 246 21.09 11.87 3.79
N ALA A 247 21.64 12.39 2.70
CA ALA A 247 23.09 12.57 2.55
C ALA A 247 23.60 13.75 3.37
N GLY A 248 24.80 13.66 3.94
CA GLY A 248 25.39 14.77 4.68
C GLY A 248 26.22 14.31 5.88
N PRO A 249 26.27 15.12 6.96
CA PRO A 249 26.89 14.71 8.22
C PRO A 249 26.33 13.38 8.74
N ALA A 250 27.09 12.74 9.63
CA ALA A 250 26.64 11.54 10.32
C ALA A 250 25.27 11.76 10.97
N MET A 251 24.35 10.85 10.73
CA MET A 251 23.01 10.92 11.27
C MET A 251 22.47 9.53 11.59
N THR A 252 21.52 9.49 12.52
CA THR A 252 20.72 8.31 12.79
C THR A 252 19.26 8.69 12.83
N VAL A 253 18.44 7.96 12.09
CA VAL A 253 16.99 8.07 12.14
C VAL A 253 16.39 6.72 12.48
N GLN A 254 15.39 6.73 13.36
CA GLN A 254 14.65 5.54 13.77
C GLN A 254 13.16 5.73 13.58
N PHE A 255 12.48 4.66 13.18
CA PHE A 255 11.03 4.61 13.01
C PHE A 255 10.45 3.37 13.69
N LYS A 256 9.32 3.53 14.36
CA LYS A 256 8.54 2.42 14.92
C LYS A 256 7.05 2.71 14.83
N ASN A 257 6.23 1.71 15.17
CA ASN A 257 4.77 1.82 15.14
C ASN A 257 4.24 2.27 13.76
N VAL A 258 4.88 1.83 12.68
CA VAL A 258 4.49 2.20 11.31
C VAL A 258 3.20 1.46 10.96
N ARG A 259 2.08 2.18 10.97
CA ARG A 259 0.74 1.60 10.73
C ARG A 259 -0.08 2.48 9.83
N ILE A 260 -0.90 1.85 9.00
CA ILE A 260 -1.74 2.52 8.01
C ILE A 260 -3.19 2.10 8.18
N LYS A 261 -4.09 3.03 7.87
CA LYS A 261 -5.52 2.78 7.71
C LYS A 261 -5.96 3.42 6.40
N ARG A 262 -6.55 2.63 5.50
CA ARG A 262 -7.15 3.18 4.28
C ARG A 262 -8.38 3.98 4.66
N THR A 263 -8.50 5.19 4.13
CA THR A 263 -9.70 6.01 4.32
C THR A 263 -10.61 5.84 3.11
N LYS A 264 -11.91 6.11 3.29
CA LYS A 264 -12.84 6.09 2.15
C LYS A 264 -12.34 7.08 1.10
N LEU A 265 -12.27 6.64 -0.16
CA LEU A 265 -11.86 7.53 -1.24
C LEU A 265 -12.82 8.72 -1.35
N THR A 266 -12.30 9.85 -1.81
CA THR A 266 -13.08 11.08 -2.04
C THR A 266 -14.30 10.79 -2.93
N ALA A 267 -15.45 11.41 -2.62
CA ALA A 267 -16.72 11.15 -3.31
C ALA A 267 -16.58 11.22 -4.84
N GLY A 268 -17.21 10.28 -5.54
CA GLY A 268 -17.08 10.14 -6.99
C GLY A 268 -15.86 9.35 -7.46
N THR A 269 -14.98 8.93 -6.54
CA THR A 269 -13.85 8.05 -6.83
C THR A 269 -14.18 6.59 -6.53
N LYS A 270 -13.73 5.67 -7.38
CA LYS A 270 -13.87 4.23 -7.22
C LYS A 270 -12.51 3.54 -7.21
N LYS A 271 -12.31 2.58 -6.31
CA LYS A 271 -11.09 1.78 -6.24
C LYS A 271 -11.25 0.42 -6.91
N ILE A 272 -10.33 0.10 -7.80
CA ILE A 272 -10.19 -1.23 -8.38
C ILE A 272 -8.88 -1.87 -7.89
N VAL A 273 -8.98 -2.98 -7.16
CA VAL A 273 -7.85 -3.78 -6.73
C VAL A 273 -7.63 -4.90 -7.75
N MET A 274 -6.43 -5.00 -8.31
CA MET A 274 -6.06 -6.07 -9.24
C MET A 274 -5.04 -6.98 -8.57
N VAL A 275 -5.33 -8.27 -8.53
CA VAL A 275 -4.42 -9.29 -8.00
C VAL A 275 -3.99 -10.20 -9.15
N ALA A 276 -2.70 -10.14 -9.48
CA ALA A 276 -2.08 -11.05 -10.41
C ALA A 276 -1.53 -12.29 -9.71
N GLY A 277 -1.85 -13.45 -10.24
CA GLY A 277 -1.33 -14.74 -9.77
C GLY A 277 0.19 -14.83 -9.84
N SER A 278 0.74 -15.85 -9.18
CA SER A 278 2.14 -16.21 -9.35
C SER A 278 2.39 -16.69 -10.78
N ALA A 279 3.60 -16.51 -11.30
CA ALA A 279 3.96 -17.01 -12.63
C ALA A 279 3.83 -18.55 -12.65
N SER A 280 3.09 -19.07 -13.63
CA SER A 280 2.85 -20.51 -13.80
C SER A 280 3.40 -21.07 -15.11
N HIS A 281 3.71 -20.20 -16.07
CA HIS A 281 4.17 -20.56 -17.40
C HIS A 281 5.46 -19.81 -17.78
N GLY A 282 6.03 -20.19 -18.93
CA GLY A 282 7.21 -19.54 -19.49
C GLY A 282 6.93 -18.09 -19.91
N ARG A 283 8.01 -17.33 -20.14
CA ARG A 283 7.92 -15.92 -20.56
C ARG A 283 7.09 -15.78 -21.84
N GLY A 284 6.10 -14.90 -21.81
CA GLY A 284 5.19 -14.62 -22.92
C GLY A 284 3.86 -15.38 -22.85
N ASP A 285 3.75 -16.39 -21.98
CA ASP A 285 2.55 -17.19 -21.77
C ASP A 285 1.94 -16.87 -20.40
N HIS A 286 0.62 -16.64 -20.34
CA HIS A 286 -0.11 -16.40 -19.08
C HIS A 286 0.51 -15.31 -18.18
N GLU A 287 0.90 -14.19 -18.78
CA GLU A 287 1.60 -13.08 -18.10
C GLU A 287 0.66 -12.22 -17.22
N PHE A 288 0.18 -12.78 -16.12
CA PHE A 288 -0.79 -12.14 -15.21
C PHE A 288 -0.33 -10.76 -14.71
N ASN A 289 0.94 -10.67 -14.31
CA ASN A 289 1.50 -9.43 -13.78
C ASN A 289 1.58 -8.36 -14.87
N ALA A 290 2.07 -8.69 -16.06
CA ALA A 290 2.12 -7.74 -17.17
C ALA A 290 0.72 -7.30 -17.60
N GLY A 291 -0.25 -8.24 -17.64
CA GLY A 291 -1.64 -7.97 -17.98
C GLY A 291 -2.31 -7.00 -17.01
N THR A 292 -2.17 -7.23 -15.70
CA THR A 292 -2.72 -6.32 -14.67
C THR A 292 -2.03 -4.96 -14.64
N LEU A 293 -0.71 -4.88 -14.89
CA LEU A 293 -0.01 -3.60 -15.05
C LEU A 293 -0.49 -2.81 -16.27
N LEU A 294 -0.78 -3.49 -17.39
CA LEU A 294 -1.34 -2.85 -18.57
C LEU A 294 -2.77 -2.33 -18.30
N LEU A 295 -3.61 -3.16 -17.66
CA LEU A 295 -4.96 -2.76 -17.23
C LEU A 295 -4.91 -1.54 -16.31
N LYS A 296 -4.03 -1.55 -15.30
CA LYS A 296 -3.74 -0.41 -14.43
C LYS A 296 -3.41 0.85 -15.23
N LYS A 297 -2.47 0.77 -16.17
CA LYS A 297 -2.08 1.92 -17.01
C LYS A 297 -3.24 2.50 -17.82
N CYS A 298 -4.21 1.67 -18.24
CA CYS A 298 -5.41 2.14 -18.92
C CYS A 298 -6.42 2.75 -17.95
N LEU A 299 -6.68 2.09 -16.82
CA LEU A 299 -7.65 2.51 -15.82
C LEU A 299 -7.22 3.79 -15.09
N ASP A 300 -5.92 3.98 -14.83
CA ASP A 300 -5.38 5.20 -14.19
C ASP A 300 -5.62 6.48 -15.03
N LYS A 301 -6.00 6.34 -16.31
CA LYS A 301 -6.38 7.47 -17.17
C LYS A 301 -7.87 7.78 -17.13
N THR A 302 -8.65 7.00 -16.40
CA THR A 302 -10.10 7.13 -16.32
C THR A 302 -10.44 8.04 -15.14
N PRO A 303 -11.09 9.20 -15.36
CA PRO A 303 -11.47 10.10 -14.26
C PRO A 303 -12.31 9.38 -13.21
N GLY A 304 -11.99 9.60 -11.94
CA GLY A 304 -12.69 8.97 -10.82
C GLY A 304 -12.33 7.50 -10.57
N ILE A 305 -11.30 6.95 -11.21
CA ILE A 305 -10.78 5.61 -10.91
C ILE A 305 -9.41 5.70 -10.25
N VAL A 306 -9.24 4.98 -9.15
CA VAL A 306 -7.94 4.72 -8.51
C VAL A 306 -7.69 3.22 -8.58
N THR A 307 -6.47 2.82 -8.92
CA THR A 307 -6.12 1.40 -9.00
C THR A 307 -4.96 1.01 -8.10
N ALA A 308 -5.10 -0.15 -7.47
CA ALA A 308 -4.01 -0.86 -6.77
C ALA A 308 -3.73 -2.17 -7.50
N GLN A 309 -2.47 -2.49 -7.74
CA GLN A 309 -2.07 -3.73 -8.39
C GLN A 309 -1.09 -4.47 -7.49
N TYR A 310 -1.35 -5.77 -7.30
CA TYR A 310 -0.54 -6.67 -6.51
C TYR A 310 -0.13 -7.85 -7.39
N GLY A 311 1.17 -8.02 -7.59
CA GLY A 311 1.74 -9.08 -8.42
C GLY A 311 2.34 -10.22 -7.63
N GLY A 312 2.43 -11.40 -8.25
CA GLY A 312 3.16 -12.54 -7.71
C GLY A 312 2.36 -13.43 -6.76
N GLY A 313 1.03 -13.34 -6.78
CA GLY A 313 0.13 -14.13 -5.95
C GLY A 313 -0.69 -13.28 -4.99
N TRP A 314 -1.04 -13.85 -3.84
CA TRP A 314 -1.87 -13.16 -2.85
C TRP A 314 -1.16 -11.90 -2.30
N PRO A 315 -1.85 -10.76 -2.15
CA PRO A 315 -1.24 -9.54 -1.64
C PRO A 315 -0.59 -9.74 -0.26
N LYS A 316 0.59 -9.15 -0.08
CA LYS A 316 1.28 -9.09 1.22
C LYS A 316 0.92 -7.83 2.01
N ASP A 317 0.44 -6.79 1.34
CA ASP A 317 -0.13 -5.61 1.98
C ASP A 317 -1.34 -6.01 2.84
N PRO A 318 -1.27 -5.85 4.17
CA PRO A 318 -2.35 -6.23 5.08
C PRO A 318 -3.62 -5.38 4.92
N SER A 319 -3.54 -4.28 4.17
CA SER A 319 -4.63 -3.35 3.85
C SER A 319 -5.07 -3.42 2.39
N ALA A 320 -4.62 -4.44 1.62
CA ALA A 320 -4.75 -4.46 0.16
C ALA A 320 -6.17 -4.28 -0.37
N PHE A 321 -7.15 -4.84 0.34
CA PHE A 321 -8.55 -4.85 -0.04
C PHE A 321 -9.40 -3.82 0.71
N ASP A 322 -8.83 -3.13 1.69
CA ASP A 322 -9.54 -2.05 2.35
C ASP A 322 -9.94 -1.01 1.29
N ASN A 323 -11.12 -0.40 1.47
CA ASN A 323 -11.77 0.58 0.60
C ASN A 323 -11.95 0.20 -0.89
N ALA A 324 -11.79 -1.07 -1.27
CA ALA A 324 -12.05 -1.54 -2.63
C ALA A 324 -13.54 -1.38 -3.01
N ASP A 325 -13.83 -0.86 -4.20
CA ASP A 325 -15.16 -0.95 -4.81
C ASP A 325 -15.28 -2.16 -5.74
N ALA A 326 -14.15 -2.59 -6.32
CA ALA A 326 -14.06 -3.81 -7.10
C ALA A 326 -12.71 -4.51 -6.94
N ILE A 327 -12.70 -5.83 -7.11
CA ILE A 327 -11.52 -6.69 -7.11
C ILE A 327 -11.50 -7.51 -8.40
N LEU A 328 -10.39 -7.44 -9.13
CA LEU A 328 -10.09 -8.28 -10.28
C LEU A 328 -9.03 -9.32 -9.90
N PHE A 329 -9.38 -10.59 -10.00
CA PHE A 329 -8.43 -11.70 -9.94
C PHE A 329 -8.01 -12.09 -11.36
N TYR A 330 -6.72 -11.96 -11.67
CA TYR A 330 -6.14 -12.44 -12.93
C TYR A 330 -5.04 -13.45 -12.60
N MET A 331 -5.37 -14.73 -12.66
CA MET A 331 -4.53 -15.82 -12.14
C MET A 331 -4.99 -17.18 -12.67
N ASP A 332 -4.27 -18.23 -12.31
CA ASP A 332 -4.75 -19.60 -12.42
C ASP A 332 -5.85 -19.92 -11.39
N GLY A 333 -6.61 -20.98 -11.68
CA GLY A 333 -7.73 -21.46 -10.86
C GLY A 333 -7.53 -22.86 -10.28
N GLY A 334 -8.63 -23.59 -10.16
CA GLY A 334 -8.67 -24.95 -9.64
C GLY A 334 -8.44 -25.01 -8.13
N ALA A 335 -8.01 -26.18 -7.63
CA ALA A 335 -7.73 -26.37 -6.20
C ALA A 335 -6.62 -25.46 -5.65
N GLY A 336 -5.74 -24.98 -6.53
CA GLY A 336 -4.66 -24.05 -6.22
C GLY A 336 -5.07 -22.57 -6.23
N HIS A 337 -6.33 -22.25 -6.56
CA HIS A 337 -6.77 -20.86 -6.71
C HIS A 337 -6.41 -20.04 -5.44
N PRO A 338 -5.67 -18.92 -5.56
CA PRO A 338 -5.21 -18.15 -4.40
C PRO A 338 -6.31 -17.67 -3.44
N VAL A 339 -7.51 -17.38 -3.95
CA VAL A 339 -8.67 -16.90 -3.19
C VAL A 339 -9.24 -17.98 -2.29
N ILE A 340 -9.20 -19.26 -2.69
CA ILE A 340 -9.81 -20.33 -1.89
C ILE A 340 -8.89 -20.87 -0.79
N GLN A 341 -7.64 -20.39 -0.70
CA GLN A 341 -6.66 -20.86 0.27
C GLN A 341 -6.89 -20.26 1.66
N GLY A 342 -6.72 -21.05 2.72
CA GLY A 342 -6.87 -20.59 4.10
C GLY A 342 -8.24 -19.95 4.35
N ASP A 343 -8.22 -18.77 4.98
CA ASP A 343 -9.39 -17.92 5.30
C ASP A 343 -9.70 -16.86 4.25
N ARG A 344 -8.95 -16.83 3.12
CA ARG A 344 -9.08 -15.80 2.08
C ARG A 344 -10.45 -15.82 1.39
N LEU A 345 -11.05 -17.00 1.23
CA LEU A 345 -12.39 -17.13 0.66
C LEU A 345 -13.42 -16.40 1.53
N PHE A 346 -13.31 -16.57 2.84
CA PHE A 346 -14.17 -15.88 3.80
C PHE A 346 -13.93 -14.36 3.76
N GLN A 347 -12.67 -13.92 3.69
CA GLN A 347 -12.33 -12.50 3.56
C GLN A 347 -12.97 -11.87 2.32
N ILE A 348 -12.82 -12.49 1.14
CA ILE A 348 -13.40 -11.97 -0.10
C ILE A 348 -14.92 -12.07 -0.10
N ASN A 349 -15.49 -13.14 0.45
CA ASN A 349 -16.94 -13.29 0.55
C ASN A 349 -17.57 -12.19 1.42
N LYS A 350 -16.91 -11.82 2.52
CA LYS A 350 -17.33 -10.68 3.34
C LYS A 350 -17.36 -9.40 2.52
N LEU A 351 -16.30 -9.11 1.76
CA LEU A 351 -16.24 -7.90 0.92
C LEU A 351 -17.32 -7.90 -0.17
N ALA A 352 -17.52 -9.02 -0.86
CA ALA A 352 -18.56 -9.15 -1.87
C ALA A 352 -19.95 -8.85 -1.30
N ARG A 353 -20.26 -9.36 -0.10
CA ARG A 353 -21.51 -9.07 0.61
C ARG A 353 -21.66 -7.64 1.09
N GLU A 354 -20.56 -6.95 1.31
CA GLU A 354 -20.51 -5.50 1.59
C GLU A 354 -20.67 -4.66 0.30
N GLY A 355 -20.81 -5.31 -0.86
CA GLY A 355 -21.09 -4.66 -2.15
C GLY A 355 -19.87 -4.47 -3.04
N VAL A 356 -18.72 -5.06 -2.69
CA VAL A 356 -17.52 -5.03 -3.54
C VAL A 356 -17.73 -5.92 -4.76
N GLY A 357 -17.61 -5.36 -5.95
CA GLY A 357 -17.72 -6.13 -7.19
C GLY A 357 -16.53 -7.07 -7.37
N ILE A 358 -16.77 -8.35 -7.67
CA ILE A 358 -15.70 -9.30 -7.98
C ILE A 358 -15.67 -9.55 -9.48
N ALA A 359 -14.48 -9.64 -10.05
CA ALA A 359 -14.25 -10.02 -11.42
C ALA A 359 -13.10 -11.04 -11.48
N CYS A 360 -13.21 -11.97 -12.43
CA CYS A 360 -12.17 -12.95 -12.72
C CYS A 360 -11.77 -12.81 -14.19
N ALA A 361 -10.47 -12.92 -14.45
CA ALA A 361 -9.91 -12.98 -15.79
C ALA A 361 -9.04 -14.23 -15.93
N HIS A 362 -9.05 -14.81 -17.12
CA HIS A 362 -8.38 -16.07 -17.42
C HIS A 362 -8.91 -17.23 -16.54
N TYR A 363 -8.08 -18.23 -16.23
CA TYR A 363 -8.42 -19.41 -15.44
C TYR A 363 -8.88 -19.10 -13.99
N ALA A 364 -8.84 -17.85 -13.54
CA ALA A 364 -9.34 -17.45 -12.23
C ALA A 364 -10.83 -17.81 -12.03
N VAL A 365 -11.61 -18.02 -13.10
CA VAL A 365 -13.01 -18.46 -12.99
C VAL A 365 -13.18 -19.92 -12.56
N GLU A 366 -12.11 -20.72 -12.50
CA GLU A 366 -12.15 -22.12 -12.10
C GLU A 366 -11.95 -22.28 -10.59
N VAL A 367 -12.88 -22.99 -9.94
CA VAL A 367 -12.77 -23.40 -8.55
C VAL A 367 -13.39 -24.79 -8.35
N PRO A 368 -12.95 -25.56 -7.33
CA PRO A 368 -13.63 -26.79 -6.95
C PRO A 368 -15.08 -26.52 -6.55
N LYS A 369 -15.99 -27.38 -7.00
CA LYS A 369 -17.43 -27.26 -6.72
C LYS A 369 -17.75 -27.01 -5.25
N GLU A 370 -17.12 -27.77 -4.36
CA GLU A 370 -17.41 -27.72 -2.92
C GLU A 370 -16.65 -26.62 -2.16
N ARG A 371 -15.76 -25.88 -2.83
CA ARG A 371 -14.95 -24.81 -2.21
C ARG A 371 -14.72 -23.67 -3.20
N GLY A 372 -15.52 -22.62 -3.09
CA GLY A 372 -15.51 -21.47 -3.98
C GLY A 372 -16.65 -21.50 -5.00
N GLY A 373 -17.15 -22.67 -5.39
CA GLY A 373 -18.27 -22.78 -6.34
C GLY A 373 -19.51 -21.96 -5.94
N PRO A 374 -20.08 -22.15 -4.72
CA PRO A 374 -21.22 -21.37 -4.25
C PRO A 374 -20.93 -19.86 -4.20
N GLU A 375 -19.74 -19.48 -3.74
CA GLU A 375 -19.33 -18.09 -3.67
C GLU A 375 -19.20 -17.46 -5.06
N PHE A 376 -18.59 -18.14 -6.03
CA PHE A 376 -18.41 -17.61 -7.38
C PHE A 376 -19.74 -17.48 -8.12
N LEU A 377 -20.70 -18.39 -7.88
CA LEU A 377 -22.08 -18.22 -8.34
C LEU A 377 -22.69 -16.92 -7.80
N GLU A 378 -22.52 -16.65 -6.50
CA GLU A 378 -23.01 -15.41 -5.86
C GLU A 378 -22.29 -14.17 -6.40
N TRP A 379 -20.98 -14.24 -6.61
CA TRP A 379 -20.13 -13.09 -6.92
C TRP A 379 -20.18 -12.67 -8.40
N ILE A 380 -20.05 -13.63 -9.31
CA ILE A 380 -19.89 -13.38 -10.76
C ILE A 380 -20.96 -14.07 -11.60
N GLY A 381 -21.92 -14.74 -10.97
CA GLY A 381 -23.05 -15.38 -11.64
C GLY A 381 -22.73 -16.72 -12.29
N GLY A 382 -21.49 -17.19 -12.21
CA GLY A 382 -21.10 -18.49 -12.78
C GLY A 382 -19.62 -18.81 -12.66
N TYR A 383 -19.26 -20.08 -12.78
CA TYR A 383 -17.87 -20.53 -12.65
C TYR A 383 -17.58 -21.78 -13.48
N PHE A 384 -16.29 -22.05 -13.71
CA PHE A 384 -15.85 -23.27 -14.38
C PHE A 384 -15.77 -24.40 -13.35
N GLU A 385 -16.62 -25.41 -13.50
CA GLU A 385 -16.63 -26.61 -12.65
C GLU A 385 -15.84 -27.72 -13.35
N MET A 386 -14.76 -28.20 -12.72
CA MET A 386 -13.98 -29.33 -13.25
C MET A 386 -14.88 -30.55 -13.53
N HIS A 387 -14.66 -31.20 -14.68
CA HIS A 387 -15.44 -32.35 -15.19
C HIS A 387 -16.90 -32.05 -15.59
N TRP A 388 -17.31 -30.78 -15.59
CA TRP A 388 -18.61 -30.33 -16.09
C TRP A 388 -18.44 -29.27 -17.17
N SER A 389 -17.64 -28.25 -16.90
CA SER A 389 -17.28 -27.20 -17.84
C SER A 389 -16.17 -27.65 -18.79
N VAL A 390 -16.09 -27.04 -19.97
CA VAL A 390 -15.12 -27.39 -21.03
C VAL A 390 -14.53 -26.14 -21.68
N ASN A 391 -13.25 -26.19 -22.04
CA ASN A 391 -12.48 -25.07 -22.61
C ASN A 391 -11.74 -25.41 -23.93
N PRO A 392 -12.42 -25.83 -25.01
CA PRO A 392 -11.76 -26.10 -26.29
C PRO A 392 -11.22 -24.83 -26.96
N HIS A 393 -10.13 -24.98 -27.71
CA HIS A 393 -9.61 -23.94 -28.61
C HIS A 393 -10.24 -24.05 -30.00
N TRP A 394 -10.83 -22.96 -30.49
CA TRP A 394 -11.33 -22.86 -31.87
C TRP A 394 -11.52 -21.41 -32.32
N THR A 395 -11.65 -21.21 -33.63
CA THR A 395 -11.94 -19.89 -34.21
C THR A 395 -13.45 -19.63 -34.23
N ALA A 396 -13.93 -18.79 -33.32
CA ALA A 396 -15.34 -18.43 -33.24
C ALA A 396 -15.64 -17.15 -34.02
N LYS A 397 -16.74 -17.18 -34.78
CA LYS A 397 -17.22 -16.07 -35.59
C LYS A 397 -18.54 -15.55 -35.05
N PHE A 398 -18.55 -14.28 -34.65
CA PHE A 398 -19.70 -13.59 -34.07
C PHE A 398 -20.25 -12.57 -35.05
N ASP A 399 -21.09 -13.04 -35.98
CA ASP A 399 -21.72 -12.17 -36.99
C ASP A 399 -22.82 -11.29 -36.40
N LYS A 400 -23.43 -11.73 -35.29
CA LYS A 400 -24.50 -11.02 -34.57
C LYS A 400 -24.31 -11.20 -33.07
N LEU A 401 -24.55 -10.14 -32.31
CA LEU A 401 -24.51 -10.14 -30.86
C LEU A 401 -25.93 -9.90 -30.32
N PRO A 402 -26.28 -10.48 -29.16
CA PRO A 402 -27.57 -10.22 -28.52
C PRO A 402 -27.68 -8.75 -28.11
N GLU A 403 -28.90 -8.23 -28.04
CA GLU A 403 -29.18 -6.89 -27.51
C GLU A 403 -29.00 -6.90 -25.98
N HIS A 404 -27.83 -6.49 -25.51
CA HIS A 404 -27.49 -6.43 -24.09
C HIS A 404 -26.60 -5.21 -23.79
N PRO A 405 -26.69 -4.55 -22.63
CA PRO A 405 -25.81 -3.43 -22.29
C PRO A 405 -24.30 -3.73 -22.46
N ALA A 406 -23.86 -4.96 -22.13
CA ALA A 406 -22.47 -5.38 -22.25
C ALA A 406 -21.98 -5.53 -23.70
N THR A 407 -22.87 -5.68 -24.69
CA THR A 407 -22.52 -5.83 -26.11
C THR A 407 -22.55 -4.49 -26.86
N ARG A 408 -22.87 -3.38 -26.19
CA ARG A 408 -22.98 -2.05 -26.81
C ARG A 408 -21.65 -1.59 -27.41
N GLY A 409 -21.66 -1.28 -28.70
CA GLY A 409 -20.49 -0.78 -29.41
C GLY A 409 -19.51 -1.86 -29.87
N VAL A 410 -19.76 -3.14 -29.53
CA VAL A 410 -19.00 -4.27 -30.05
C VAL A 410 -19.47 -4.56 -31.48
N LYS A 411 -18.54 -4.54 -32.43
CA LYS A 411 -18.81 -4.89 -33.84
C LYS A 411 -18.65 -6.41 -34.03
N PRO A 412 -19.24 -7.01 -35.08
CA PRO A 412 -18.95 -8.39 -35.45
C PRO A 412 -17.44 -8.66 -35.52
N PHE A 413 -17.02 -9.82 -35.03
CA PHE A 413 -15.61 -10.20 -34.96
C PHE A 413 -15.41 -11.71 -35.10
N GLU A 414 -14.18 -12.10 -35.38
CA GLU A 414 -13.72 -13.49 -35.42
C GLU A 414 -12.41 -13.58 -34.64
N ILE A 415 -12.29 -14.59 -33.77
CA ILE A 415 -11.07 -14.80 -32.97
C ILE A 415 -10.86 -16.29 -32.68
N ASN A 416 -9.60 -16.72 -32.82
CA ASN A 416 -9.14 -18.01 -32.34
C ASN A 416 -8.74 -17.86 -30.87
N ASP A 417 -9.45 -18.56 -29.98
CA ASP A 417 -9.28 -18.41 -28.54
C ASP A 417 -9.66 -19.71 -27.80
N GLU A 418 -9.37 -19.73 -26.51
CA GLU A 418 -9.84 -20.72 -25.55
C GLU A 418 -11.26 -20.38 -25.08
N TRP A 419 -12.26 -21.13 -25.55
CA TRP A 419 -13.67 -20.80 -25.30
C TRP A 419 -14.26 -21.65 -24.18
N TYR A 420 -14.91 -21.00 -23.21
CA TYR A 420 -15.45 -21.66 -22.03
C TYR A 420 -16.94 -21.98 -22.24
N TYR A 421 -17.30 -23.26 -22.13
CA TYR A 421 -18.68 -23.78 -22.27
C TYR A 421 -19.09 -24.64 -21.09
N HIS A 422 -20.40 -24.90 -21.01
CA HIS A 422 -21.01 -25.66 -19.90
C HIS A 422 -20.59 -25.10 -18.54
N MET A 423 -20.55 -23.76 -18.41
CA MET A 423 -20.31 -23.10 -17.14
C MET A 423 -21.46 -23.41 -16.18
N ARG A 424 -21.18 -23.41 -14.88
CA ARG A 424 -22.22 -23.41 -13.85
C ARG A 424 -22.77 -21.99 -13.72
N PHE A 425 -24.08 -21.85 -13.72
CA PHE A 425 -24.83 -20.61 -13.51
C PHE A 425 -25.90 -20.82 -12.45
#